data_AF-A0A7C5SFU0-F1
#
_entry.id   AF-A0A7C5SFU0-F1
#
_cell.length_a   1.000
_cell.length_b   1.000
_cell.length_c   1.000
_cell.angle_alpha   90.00
_cell.angle_beta   90.00
_cell.angle_gamma   90.00
#
_symmetry.space_group_name_H-M   'P 1'
#
loop_
_entity.id
_entity.type
_entity.pdbx_description
1 polymer ?
#
loop_
_entity_poly.entity_id
_entity_poly.type
_entity_poly.pdbx_seq_one_letter_code
_entity_poly.pdbx_strand_id
1 'polypeptide(L)'
;MMRTERATRRALTAVVATMALMSGILVLDSWAAASGPPGDEVQAAPDGFVLDGDLALGKRIFKQYCQKCHGKKGNGQGIMAKDLDPKPRDFTDKERMSKRSDWQIYQGIKEGGSAVGLSDKMAPWGDTLEDDEILAVGAYIRQFAK
;
A
#
# COMPACT_ATOMS: atom_id res chain seq x y z
N MET A 1 13.60 -69.54 -30.61
CA MET A 1 14.68 -68.86 -31.37
C MET A 1 14.49 -67.36 -31.22
N MET A 2 15.61 -66.61 -31.18
CA MET A 2 15.73 -65.15 -31.06
C MET A 2 15.65 -64.55 -29.65
N ARG A 3 16.85 -64.43 -29.07
CA ARG A 3 17.25 -63.43 -28.08
C ARG A 3 17.26 -62.05 -28.73
N THR A 4 16.68 -61.05 -28.07
CA THR A 4 17.06 -59.63 -28.18
C THR A 4 16.82 -59.01 -26.80
N GLU A 5 17.90 -58.75 -26.05
CA GLU A 5 18.39 -57.39 -25.72
C GLU A 5 17.61 -56.78 -24.53
N ARG A 6 18.08 -56.93 -23.29
CA ARG A 6 19.21 -56.25 -22.62
C ARG A 6 18.91 -54.75 -22.41
N ALA A 7 19.02 -54.35 -21.13
CA ALA A 7 18.96 -52.97 -20.58
C ALA A 7 17.52 -52.43 -20.48
N THR A 8 16.93 -52.13 -19.34
CA THR A 8 17.39 -51.57 -18.07
C THR A 8 16.25 -51.93 -17.08
N ARG A 9 16.45 -52.32 -15.82
CA ARG A 9 16.94 -51.54 -14.68
C ARG A 9 17.11 -52.55 -13.55
N ARG A 10 18.35 -52.85 -13.17
CA ARG A 10 18.65 -53.52 -11.88
C ARG A 10 18.89 -52.43 -10.85
N ALA A 11 18.17 -52.50 -9.74
CA ALA A 11 18.63 -52.23 -8.35
C ALA A 11 17.40 -51.86 -7.51
N LEU A 12 16.85 -52.82 -6.76
CA LEU A 12 17.17 -53.10 -5.35
C LEU A 12 16.56 -52.03 -4.41
N THR A 13 15.50 -52.34 -3.64
CA THR A 13 15.58 -52.77 -2.21
C THR A 13 16.53 -51.87 -1.40
N ALA A 14 16.22 -51.27 -0.26
CA ALA A 14 15.30 -51.63 0.82
C ALA A 14 15.59 -50.63 1.98
N VAL A 15 14.62 -50.48 2.90
CA VAL A 15 14.83 -50.38 4.37
C VAL A 15 15.47 -49.11 4.97
N VAL A 16 14.59 -48.28 5.54
CA VAL A 16 14.54 -47.84 6.96
C VAL A 16 15.86 -47.55 7.71
N ALA A 17 15.97 -46.28 8.09
CA ALA A 17 16.52 -45.70 9.34
C ALA A 17 17.97 -46.01 9.78
N THR A 18 18.81 -44.97 9.79
CA THR A 18 19.84 -44.75 10.81
C THR A 18 19.83 -43.27 11.22
N MET A 19 19.31 -43.00 12.41
CA MET A 19 20.06 -42.52 13.59
C MET A 19 20.38 -41.01 13.58
N ALA A 20 19.72 -40.32 14.51
CA ALA A 20 20.00 -38.95 14.92
C ALA A 20 21.46 -38.77 15.39
N LEU A 21 22.02 -37.58 15.12
CA LEU A 21 22.80 -36.71 16.04
C LEU A 21 23.60 -35.68 15.22
N MET A 22 23.05 -34.48 15.04
CA MET A 22 23.80 -33.23 14.97
C MET A 22 22.81 -32.10 15.29
N SER A 23 22.90 -31.62 16.52
CA SER A 23 22.20 -30.47 17.06
C SER A 23 22.57 -29.20 16.30
N GLY A 24 21.61 -28.33 15.99
CA GLY A 24 21.91 -26.93 15.71
C GLY A 24 20.96 -26.26 14.73
N ILE A 25 20.16 -25.36 15.28
CA ILE A 25 19.46 -24.25 14.61
C ILE A 25 18.10 -24.64 14.01
N LEU A 26 17.11 -24.38 14.87
CA LEU A 26 15.73 -24.08 14.58
C LEU A 26 15.62 -23.16 13.35
N VAL A 27 15.27 -23.71 12.19
CA VAL A 27 14.48 -22.95 11.21
C VAL A 27 13.07 -23.51 11.31
N LEU A 28 12.40 -23.12 12.41
CA LEU A 28 10.97 -22.88 12.33
C LEU A 28 10.85 -21.72 11.36
N ASP A 29 10.69 -21.99 10.07
CA ASP A 29 10.26 -20.96 9.13
C ASP A 29 8.90 -20.47 9.65
N SER A 30 8.98 -19.33 10.32
CA SER A 30 7.90 -18.63 11.00
C SER A 30 6.72 -18.43 10.06
N TRP A 31 5.77 -19.36 10.11
CA TRP A 31 4.38 -19.02 9.87
C TRP A 31 3.84 -18.31 11.12
N ALA A 32 4.29 -17.08 11.32
CA ALA A 32 3.76 -16.11 12.26
C ALA A 32 4.08 -14.74 11.63
N ALA A 33 3.15 -13.93 11.14
CA ALA A 33 1.71 -13.90 11.25
C ALA A 33 1.13 -13.28 9.97
N ALA A 34 0.04 -13.85 9.46
CA ALA A 34 -0.83 -13.20 8.49
C ALA A 34 -2.29 -13.47 8.88
N SER A 35 -2.59 -13.20 10.15
CA SER A 35 -3.94 -13.30 10.72
C SER A 35 -4.30 -11.99 11.43
N GLY A 36 -4.01 -10.87 10.77
CA GLY A 36 -4.69 -9.61 11.07
C GLY A 36 -5.99 -9.54 10.26
N PRO A 37 -7.11 -9.04 10.83
CA PRO A 37 -8.28 -8.71 10.02
C PRO A 37 -7.89 -7.64 8.98
N PRO A 38 -8.50 -7.62 7.79
CA PRO A 38 -8.28 -6.54 6.84
C PRO A 38 -8.80 -5.23 7.45
N GLY A 39 -7.90 -4.36 7.94
CA GLY A 39 -8.27 -3.04 8.46
C GLY A 39 -7.38 -2.44 9.57
N ASP A 40 -6.56 -3.22 10.27
CA ASP A 40 -5.94 -2.75 11.53
C ASP A 40 -4.42 -2.46 11.49
N GLU A 41 -3.71 -2.78 10.41
CA GLU A 41 -2.29 -2.42 10.25
C GLU A 41 -2.11 -1.25 9.27
N VAL A 42 -2.40 -0.03 9.73
CA VAL A 42 -1.81 1.16 9.07
C VAL A 42 -0.30 1.06 9.31
N GLN A 43 0.49 0.92 8.25
CA GLN A 43 1.95 0.88 8.37
C GLN A 43 2.43 2.04 9.24
N ALA A 44 3.29 1.74 10.21
CA ALA A 44 3.86 2.77 11.07
C ALA A 44 4.60 3.81 10.21
N ALA A 45 4.44 5.08 10.56
CA ALA A 45 5.12 6.16 9.85
C ALA A 45 6.65 6.05 10.06
N PRO A 46 7.47 6.28 9.02
CA PRO A 46 8.89 6.48 9.21
C PRO A 46 9.15 7.67 10.15
N ASP A 47 10.20 7.56 10.97
CA ASP A 47 10.58 8.62 11.90
C ASP A 47 10.83 9.94 11.14
N GLY A 48 10.14 11.00 11.57
CA GLY A 48 10.29 12.33 10.98
C GLY A 48 9.72 12.48 9.56
N PHE A 49 8.86 11.56 9.10
CA PHE A 49 8.23 11.67 7.78
C PHE A 49 7.44 12.99 7.65
N VAL A 50 7.75 13.74 6.60
CA VAL A 50 7.08 14.99 6.25
C VAL A 50 6.72 15.01 4.77
N LEU A 51 5.62 15.68 4.43
CA LEU A 51 5.27 15.98 3.05
C LEU A 51 6.10 17.17 2.58
N ASP A 52 7.34 16.91 2.17
CA ASP A 52 8.22 17.89 1.55
C ASP A 52 8.29 17.65 0.04
N GLY A 53 7.83 18.62 -0.74
CA GLY A 53 7.81 18.54 -2.19
C GLY A 53 7.43 19.87 -2.85
N ASP A 54 7.75 20.00 -4.13
CA ASP A 54 7.50 21.24 -4.89
C ASP A 54 5.98 21.52 -5.00
N LEU A 55 5.55 22.60 -4.35
CA LEU A 55 4.15 23.04 -4.32
C LEU A 55 3.59 23.37 -5.71
N ALA A 56 4.40 23.84 -6.64
CA ALA A 56 3.99 24.11 -8.00
C ALA A 56 3.73 22.80 -8.76
N LEU A 57 4.56 21.77 -8.56
CA LEU A 57 4.32 20.42 -9.06
C LEU A 57 3.05 19.83 -8.43
N GLY A 58 2.94 19.87 -7.10
CA GLY A 58 1.78 19.37 -6.37
C GLY A 58 0.47 20.01 -6.82
N LYS A 59 0.47 21.31 -7.08
CA LYS A 59 -0.68 22.02 -7.65
C LYS A 59 -1.06 21.54 -9.05
N ARG A 60 -0.09 21.25 -9.92
CA ARG A 60 -0.35 20.70 -11.27
C ARG A 60 -0.98 19.31 -11.17
N ILE A 61 -0.40 18.43 -10.35
CA ILE A 61 -0.92 17.07 -10.10
C ILE A 61 -2.33 17.13 -9.52
N PHE A 62 -2.55 17.96 -8.49
CA PHE A 62 -3.87 18.13 -7.89
C PHE A 62 -4.93 18.53 -8.92
N LYS A 63 -4.60 19.50 -9.79
CA LYS A 63 -5.50 19.96 -10.85
C LYS A 63 -5.82 18.83 -11.85
N GLN A 64 -4.83 18.00 -12.19
CA GLN A 64 -4.94 16.95 -13.18
C GLN A 64 -5.74 15.75 -12.67
N TYR A 65 -5.44 15.29 -11.45
CA TYR A 65 -5.94 14.01 -10.94
C TYR A 65 -6.96 14.17 -9.81
N CYS A 66 -6.70 15.04 -8.83
CA CYS A 66 -7.46 15.07 -7.57
C CYS A 66 -8.70 15.98 -7.63
N GLN A 67 -8.62 17.09 -8.38
CA GLN A 67 -9.60 18.17 -8.37
C GLN A 67 -11.01 17.72 -8.76
N LYS A 68 -11.14 16.74 -9.66
CA LYS A 68 -12.46 16.27 -10.14
C LYS A 68 -13.31 15.70 -9.01
N CYS A 69 -12.69 15.13 -7.98
CA CYS A 69 -13.36 14.59 -6.79
C CYS A 69 -13.26 15.56 -5.61
N HIS A 70 -12.07 16.06 -5.30
CA HIS A 70 -11.84 16.90 -4.11
C HIS A 70 -12.19 18.39 -4.29
N GLY A 71 -12.48 18.82 -5.53
CA GLY A 71 -12.85 20.19 -5.85
C GLY A 71 -11.66 21.14 -5.98
N LYS A 72 -11.80 22.21 -6.77
CA LYS A 72 -10.74 23.22 -7.00
C LYS A 72 -10.29 23.92 -5.72
N LYS A 73 -11.18 24.01 -4.74
CA LYS A 73 -10.93 24.61 -3.43
C LYS A 73 -10.51 23.58 -2.36
N GLY A 74 -10.38 22.30 -2.73
CA GLY A 74 -10.09 21.22 -1.78
C GLY A 74 -11.24 20.89 -0.83
N ASN A 75 -12.46 21.38 -1.09
CA ASN A 75 -13.59 21.31 -0.17
C ASN A 75 -14.47 20.06 -0.31
N GLY A 76 -13.99 19.02 -0.99
CA GLY A 76 -14.74 17.77 -1.21
C GLY A 76 -15.94 17.93 -2.16
N GLN A 77 -16.03 19.04 -2.90
CA GLN A 77 -17.16 19.36 -3.79
C GLN A 77 -16.73 19.36 -5.27
N GLY A 78 -15.90 18.38 -5.67
CA GLY A 78 -15.59 18.17 -7.07
C GLY A 78 -16.82 17.74 -7.87
N ILE A 79 -16.75 17.86 -9.20
CA ILE A 79 -17.86 17.49 -10.10
C ILE A 79 -18.28 16.02 -9.95
N MET A 80 -17.35 15.15 -9.56
CA MET A 80 -17.61 13.73 -9.30
C MET A 80 -18.14 13.47 -7.87
N ALA A 81 -17.98 14.41 -6.94
CA ALA A 81 -18.31 14.19 -5.53
C ALA A 81 -19.80 13.91 -5.27
N LYS A 82 -20.69 14.37 -6.16
CA LYS A 82 -22.15 14.12 -6.06
C LYS A 82 -22.51 12.64 -6.22
N ASP A 83 -21.67 11.85 -6.87
CA ASP A 83 -21.90 10.43 -7.16
C ASP A 83 -21.10 9.51 -6.21
N LEU A 84 -20.47 10.08 -5.18
CA LEU A 84 -19.64 9.36 -4.21
C LEU A 84 -20.27 9.42 -2.81
N ASP A 85 -20.44 8.25 -2.20
CA ASP A 85 -20.82 8.07 -0.80
C ASP A 85 -19.83 7.11 -0.11
N PRO A 86 -19.04 7.57 0.88
CA PRO A 86 -19.00 8.94 1.41
C PRO A 86 -18.40 9.95 0.43
N LYS A 87 -18.73 11.23 0.63
CA LYS A 87 -18.11 12.33 -0.14
C LYS A 87 -16.60 12.40 0.13
N PRO A 88 -15.80 12.86 -0.85
CA PRO A 88 -14.37 13.11 -0.65
C PRO A 88 -14.15 14.08 0.52
N ARG A 89 -13.03 13.88 1.23
CA ARG A 89 -12.68 14.71 2.39
C ARG A 89 -12.56 16.18 2.00
N ASP A 90 -13.10 17.03 2.87
CA ASP A 90 -12.87 18.47 2.87
C ASP A 90 -11.49 18.76 3.49
N PHE A 91 -10.53 19.15 2.66
CA PHE A 91 -9.18 19.52 3.06
C PHE A 91 -9.10 20.93 3.67
N THR A 92 -10.19 21.72 3.59
CA THR A 92 -10.27 23.04 4.24
C THR A 92 -10.66 22.94 5.72
N ASP A 93 -11.13 21.77 6.17
CA ASP A 93 -11.40 21.50 7.57
C ASP A 93 -10.09 21.32 8.35
N LYS A 94 -9.65 22.39 9.00
CA LYS A 94 -8.41 22.43 9.78
C LYS A 94 -8.38 21.44 10.93
N GLU A 95 -9.49 21.25 11.64
CA GLU A 95 -9.53 20.34 12.80
C GLU A 95 -9.42 18.88 12.36
N ARG A 96 -10.08 18.51 11.25
CA ARG A 96 -9.98 17.16 10.71
C ARG A 96 -8.62 16.90 10.08
N MET A 97 -8.06 17.89 9.38
CA MET A 97 -6.78 17.73 8.70
C MET A 97 -5.59 17.76 9.65
N SER A 98 -5.65 18.48 10.78
CA SER A 98 -4.58 18.47 11.79
C SER A 98 -4.42 17.11 12.48
N LYS A 99 -5.49 16.32 12.54
CA LYS A 99 -5.49 14.94 13.10
C LYS A 99 -4.91 13.90 12.14
N ARG A 100 -4.60 14.29 10.90
CA ARG A 100 -3.95 13.40 9.92
C ARG A 100 -2.48 13.69 9.88
N SER A 101 -1.65 12.66 10.03
CA SER A 101 -0.20 12.79 9.86
C SER A 101 0.16 12.91 8.37
N ASP A 102 1.35 13.43 8.10
CA ASP A 102 1.89 13.51 6.74
C ASP A 102 1.98 12.13 6.09
N TRP A 103 2.39 11.13 6.87
CA TRP A 103 2.41 9.74 6.45
C TRP A 103 1.03 9.22 6.04
N GLN A 104 -0.02 9.52 6.81
CA GLN A 104 -1.39 9.10 6.45
C GLN A 104 -1.88 9.78 5.17
N ILE A 105 -1.47 11.02 4.89
CA ILE A 105 -1.83 11.66 3.63
C ILE A 105 -1.08 11.01 2.47
N TYR A 106 0.23 10.78 2.62
CA TYR A 106 1.05 10.08 1.63
C TYR A 106 0.47 8.69 1.31
N GLN A 107 0.19 7.89 2.33
CA GLN A 107 -0.41 6.55 2.20
C GLN A 107 -1.80 6.61 1.55
N GLY A 108 -2.64 7.57 1.96
CA GLY A 108 -3.97 7.74 1.37
C GLY A 108 -3.95 8.12 -0.12
N ILE A 109 -2.86 8.73 -0.60
CA ILE A 109 -2.64 9.01 -2.02
C ILE A 109 -2.06 7.79 -2.72
N LYS A 110 -0.98 7.22 -2.18
CA LYS A 110 -0.24 6.11 -2.81
C LYS A 110 -1.10 4.84 -2.90
N GLU A 111 -1.65 4.42 -1.77
CA GLU A 111 -2.35 3.15 -1.58
C GLU A 111 -3.90 3.31 -1.56
N GLY A 112 -4.38 4.55 -1.68
CA GLY A 112 -5.81 4.86 -1.72
C GLY A 112 -6.46 4.98 -0.34
N GLY A 113 -7.77 5.23 -0.32
CA GLY A 113 -8.50 5.57 0.91
C GLY A 113 -8.52 4.44 1.94
N SER A 114 -8.65 3.19 1.49
CA SER A 114 -8.72 2.02 2.37
C SER A 114 -7.48 1.82 3.23
N ALA A 115 -6.29 2.18 2.72
CA ALA A 115 -5.03 2.08 3.46
C ALA A 115 -4.97 2.95 4.72
N VAL A 116 -5.85 3.94 4.83
CA VAL A 116 -5.91 4.88 5.96
C VAL A 116 -7.28 4.94 6.62
N GLY A 117 -8.05 3.84 6.49
CA GLY A 117 -9.36 3.67 7.10
C GLY A 117 -10.43 4.59 6.49
N LEU A 118 -10.30 4.95 5.23
CA LEU A 118 -11.29 5.72 4.46
C LEU A 118 -11.91 4.85 3.36
N SER A 119 -12.86 5.41 2.60
CA SER A 119 -13.53 4.67 1.54
C SER A 119 -12.59 4.27 0.41
N ASP A 120 -12.78 3.05 -0.07
CA ASP A 120 -12.22 2.45 -1.28
C ASP A 120 -12.50 3.24 -2.57
N LYS A 121 -13.46 4.17 -2.56
CA LYS A 121 -13.74 5.07 -3.68
C LYS A 121 -12.57 6.03 -3.99
N MET A 122 -11.68 6.26 -3.03
CA MET A 122 -10.40 6.90 -3.31
C MET A 122 -9.41 5.85 -3.79
N ALA A 123 -9.22 5.75 -5.11
CA ALA A 123 -8.30 4.81 -5.73
C ALA A 123 -6.83 5.06 -5.31
N PRO A 124 -5.98 4.02 -5.32
CA PRO A 124 -4.53 4.18 -5.20
C PRO A 124 -3.94 4.88 -6.42
N TRP A 125 -2.87 5.65 -6.21
CA TRP A 125 -2.16 6.38 -7.26
C TRP A 125 -0.69 5.97 -7.41
N GLY A 126 -0.19 5.01 -6.62
CA GLY A 126 1.21 4.58 -6.62
C GLY A 126 1.71 3.96 -7.94
N ASP A 127 0.81 3.46 -8.79
CA ASP A 127 1.16 2.96 -10.14
C ASP A 127 1.16 4.08 -11.21
N THR A 128 0.71 5.29 -10.84
CA THR A 128 0.55 6.43 -11.76
C THR A 128 1.47 7.60 -11.42
N LEU A 129 1.76 7.79 -10.13
CA LEU A 129 2.58 8.88 -9.62
C LEU A 129 3.82 8.30 -8.94
N GLU A 130 4.96 8.92 -9.21
CA GLU A 130 6.20 8.63 -8.50
C GLU A 130 6.15 9.17 -7.06
N ASP A 131 7.05 8.71 -6.19
CA ASP A 131 7.03 9.10 -4.77
C ASP A 131 7.23 10.61 -4.54
N ASP A 132 8.06 11.26 -5.36
CA ASP A 132 8.28 12.71 -5.32
C ASP A 132 7.03 13.50 -5.76
N GLU A 133 6.28 12.99 -6.73
CA GLU A 133 4.99 13.53 -7.16
C GLU A 133 3.92 13.40 -6.06
N ILE A 134 3.89 12.26 -5.35
CA ILE A 134 2.99 12.03 -4.22
C ILE A 134 3.33 12.97 -3.05
N LEU A 135 4.62 13.13 -2.72
CA LEU A 135 5.09 14.08 -1.72
C LEU A 135 4.68 15.51 -2.10
N ALA A 136 4.88 15.92 -3.35
CA ALA A 136 4.53 17.25 -3.85
C ALA A 136 3.02 17.53 -3.75
N VAL A 137 2.16 16.60 -4.19
CA VAL A 137 0.70 16.80 -4.11
C VAL A 137 0.20 16.73 -2.67
N GLY A 138 0.79 15.90 -1.82
CA GLY A 138 0.51 15.89 -0.38
C GLY A 138 0.86 17.22 0.29
N ALA A 139 2.03 17.79 -0.01
CA ALA A 139 2.45 19.11 0.49
C ALA A 139 1.49 20.21 0.03
N TYR A 140 1.01 20.15 -1.22
CA TYR A 140 -0.01 21.07 -1.72
C TYR A 140 -1.36 20.90 -1.00
N ILE A 141 -1.79 19.67 -0.70
CA ILE A 141 -3.03 19.39 0.04
C ILE A 141 -3.00 20.04 1.43
N ARG A 142 -1.85 20.04 2.12
CA ARG A 142 -1.69 20.72 3.42
C ARG A 142 -2.01 22.20 3.37
N GLN A 143 -1.88 22.86 2.22
CA GLN A 143 -2.15 24.29 2.10
C GLN A 143 -3.64 24.66 2.14
N PHE A 144 -4.56 23.70 2.01
CA PHE A 144 -6.00 23.97 2.11
C PHE A 144 -6.45 24.21 3.55
N ALA A 145 -5.80 23.58 4.53
CA ALA A 145 -6.16 23.62 5.95
C ALA A 145 -5.56 24.84 6.69
N LYS A 146 -5.83 26.06 6.19
CA LYS A 146 -5.34 27.31 6.79
C LYS A 146 -6.22 27.79 7.94
#